data_AF-A0A8B7RDC0-F1
#
_entry.id   AF-A0A8B7RDC0-F1
#
_cell.length_a   1.000
_cell.length_b   1.000
_cell.length_c   1.000
_cell.angle_alpha   90.00
_cell.angle_beta   90.00
_cell.angle_gamma   90.00
#
_symmetry.space_group_name_H-M   'P 1'
#
loop_
_entity.id
_entity.type
_entity.pdbx_description
1 polymer ?
#
loop_
_entity_poly.entity_id
_entity_poly.type
_entity_poly.pdbx_seq_one_letter_code
_entity_poly.pdbx_strand_id
1 'polypeptide(L)'
;MHVKKGCGLPGLSSLWAPEVMAGERGPLLLLTLSLGLASAQKTLEEVPVQSGFDAQKVEGRWLTIQLATSHTHLVSPEDPLRLALHSIWTRDRDLEFVLFWTGEGVCKGVNITVHPTGLQGQYQGSFEGGGSMFIRFVSTDYRSLILYVWFEDAGEVTSLLALLARRVFGDPKWLGKYQKYIREFQLQEAPAFNLDAQCSPPTAYARANS
;
A
#
# COMPACT_ATOMS: atom_id res chain seq x y z
N MET A 1 20.89 -20.74 -35.76
CA MET A 1 22.01 -20.61 -34.81
C MET A 1 22.43 -19.15 -34.77
N HIS A 2 22.09 -18.43 -33.70
CA HIS A 2 22.85 -17.29 -33.16
C HIS A 2 22.15 -16.82 -31.89
N VAL A 3 22.72 -17.25 -30.76
CA VAL A 3 22.45 -16.75 -29.42
C VAL A 3 23.12 -15.38 -29.30
N LYS A 4 22.38 -14.36 -28.87
CA LYS A 4 22.99 -13.13 -28.33
C LYS A 4 22.83 -13.12 -26.81
N LYS A 5 23.98 -13.10 -26.15
CA LYS A 5 24.21 -13.01 -24.71
C LYS A 5 23.75 -11.65 -24.17
N GLY A 6 23.31 -11.67 -22.90
CA GLY A 6 22.82 -10.51 -22.17
C GLY A 6 23.88 -9.47 -21.84
N CYS A 7 23.40 -8.25 -21.57
CA CYS A 7 24.16 -7.22 -20.91
C CYS A 7 23.99 -7.38 -19.39
N GLY A 8 25.04 -7.86 -18.72
CA GLY A 8 25.20 -7.65 -17.29
C GLY A 8 25.66 -6.21 -17.03
N LEU A 9 25.03 -5.54 -16.08
CA LEU A 9 25.48 -4.25 -15.57
C LEU A 9 26.74 -4.45 -14.71
N PRO A 10 27.78 -3.62 -14.84
CA PRO A 10 29.01 -3.72 -14.07
C PRO A 10 28.79 -3.28 -12.62
N GLY A 11 29.44 -4.01 -11.70
CA GLY A 11 29.41 -3.74 -10.26
C GLY A 11 30.04 -2.40 -9.89
N LEU A 12 29.33 -1.62 -9.08
CA LEU A 12 29.90 -0.48 -8.35
C LEU A 12 30.70 -1.02 -7.16
N SER A 13 31.95 -1.40 -7.43
CA SER A 13 32.90 -1.82 -6.39
C SER A 13 34.30 -1.31 -6.74
N SER A 14 34.42 -0.02 -7.01
CA SER A 14 35.74 0.62 -7.18
C SER A 14 35.61 2.11 -7.40
N LEU A 15 35.18 2.85 -6.39
CA LEU A 15 35.54 4.25 -6.22
C LEU A 15 35.20 4.61 -4.78
N TRP A 16 36.25 5.00 -4.03
CA TRP A 16 36.31 5.63 -2.71
C TRP A 16 37.28 4.86 -1.81
N ALA A 17 38.56 5.09 -2.02
CA ALA A 17 39.56 4.95 -0.97
C ALA A 17 39.87 6.36 -0.44
N PRO A 18 39.78 6.62 0.87
CA PRO A 18 40.45 7.75 1.48
C PRO A 18 41.87 7.33 1.90
N GLU A 19 42.83 8.07 1.38
CA GLU A 19 44.23 8.05 1.79
C GLU A 19 44.33 8.52 3.26
N VAL A 20 44.98 7.74 4.11
CA VAL A 20 45.19 8.05 5.52
C VAL A 20 46.42 8.93 5.64
N MET A 21 46.27 10.13 6.22
CA MET A 21 47.37 10.90 6.77
C MET A 21 47.02 11.35 8.19
N ALA A 22 47.90 11.00 9.12
CA ALA A 22 47.78 11.22 10.56
C ALA A 22 48.67 12.38 11.05
N GLY A 23 48.20 13.09 12.09
CA GLY A 23 48.93 14.07 12.91
C GLY A 23 48.14 15.39 13.04
N GLU A 24 47.83 15.99 14.19
CA GLU A 24 48.28 15.86 15.58
C GLU A 24 47.17 16.30 16.59
N ARG A 25 47.13 15.61 17.73
CA ARG A 25 46.73 15.94 19.12
C ARG A 25 45.85 17.18 19.45
N GLY A 26 44.71 16.90 20.13
CA GLY A 26 44.04 17.79 21.10
C GLY A 26 42.62 17.30 21.48
N PRO A 27 42.33 16.89 22.74
CA PRO A 27 41.07 16.22 23.09
C PRO A 27 40.04 17.20 23.66
N LEU A 28 38.98 17.52 22.91
CA LEU A 28 37.80 18.21 23.43
C LEU A 28 36.52 17.67 22.79
N LEU A 29 35.93 16.70 23.49
CA LEU A 29 34.50 16.43 23.65
C LEU A 29 33.55 17.19 22.70
N LEU A 30 33.34 16.66 21.50
CA LEU A 30 32.10 16.86 20.74
C LEU A 30 31.42 15.50 20.62
N LEU A 31 30.89 15.02 21.75
CA LEU A 31 29.81 14.03 21.75
C LEU A 31 28.54 14.74 21.24
N THR A 32 28.50 15.05 19.94
CA THR A 32 27.24 15.33 19.28
C THR A 32 26.49 14.00 19.24
N LEU A 33 25.57 13.85 20.18
CA LEU A 33 24.60 12.78 20.24
C LEU A 33 23.77 12.86 18.95
N SER A 34 24.22 12.20 17.88
CA SER A 34 23.40 11.93 16.70
C SER A 34 22.36 10.90 17.14
N LEU A 35 21.32 11.36 17.82
CA LEU A 35 20.06 10.64 17.91
C LEU A 35 19.57 10.48 16.47
N GLY A 36 19.94 9.36 15.85
CA GLY A 36 19.27 8.92 14.65
C GLY A 36 17.80 8.82 15.00
N LEU A 37 16.96 9.65 14.38
CA LEU A 37 15.53 9.36 14.27
C LEU A 37 15.44 8.08 13.45
N ALA A 38 15.59 6.92 14.10
CA ALA A 38 15.08 5.69 13.57
C ALA A 38 13.56 5.88 13.55
N SER A 39 13.02 6.26 12.38
CA SER A 39 11.60 6.18 12.09
C SER A 39 11.18 4.74 12.34
N ALA A 40 10.63 4.46 13.52
CA ALA A 40 10.02 3.18 13.80
C ALA A 40 8.75 3.11 12.93
N GLN A 41 8.85 2.43 11.80
CA GLN A 41 7.66 2.02 11.07
C GLN A 41 6.82 1.16 12.02
N LYS A 42 5.52 1.47 12.11
CA LYS A 42 4.61 0.67 12.93
C LYS A 42 4.66 -0.78 12.46
N THR A 43 4.84 -1.71 13.40
CA THR A 43 4.66 -3.12 13.10
C THR A 43 3.19 -3.37 12.75
N LEU A 44 2.91 -4.37 11.89
CA LEU A 44 1.54 -4.68 11.50
C LEU A 44 0.62 -4.86 12.72
N GLU A 45 1.15 -5.44 13.81
CA GLU A 45 0.44 -5.70 15.05
C GLU A 45 -0.14 -4.45 15.73
N GLU A 46 0.56 -3.31 15.64
CA GLU A 46 0.15 -2.04 16.24
C GLU A 46 -0.96 -1.31 15.46
N VAL A 47 -1.26 -1.74 14.24
CA VAL A 47 -2.32 -1.14 13.42
C VAL A 47 -3.68 -1.60 13.94
N PRO A 48 -4.56 -0.71 14.41
CA PRO A 48 -5.83 -1.12 14.98
C PRO A 48 -6.73 -1.77 13.92
N VAL A 49 -7.69 -2.57 14.38
CA VAL A 49 -8.73 -3.18 13.56
C VAL A 49 -10.11 -2.74 14.04
N GLN A 50 -11.05 -2.58 13.11
CA GLN A 50 -12.45 -2.28 13.41
C GLN A 50 -13.05 -3.36 14.32
N SER A 51 -13.48 -2.94 15.51
CA SER A 51 -14.22 -3.82 16.42
C SER A 51 -15.53 -4.30 15.76
N GLY A 52 -15.80 -5.60 15.87
CA GLY A 52 -17.00 -6.21 15.29
C GLY A 52 -17.02 -6.17 13.75
N PHE A 53 -15.84 -6.16 13.12
CA PHE A 53 -15.72 -6.17 11.67
C PHE A 53 -16.50 -7.33 11.04
N ASP A 54 -17.29 -7.00 10.03
CA ASP A 54 -18.15 -7.91 9.28
C ASP A 54 -17.76 -7.84 7.79
N ALA A 55 -17.15 -8.94 7.31
CA ALA A 55 -16.62 -9.04 5.96
C ALA A 55 -17.70 -8.94 4.87
N GLN A 56 -18.92 -9.37 5.15
CA GLN A 56 -20.01 -9.32 4.16
C GLN A 56 -20.48 -7.88 3.94
N LYS A 57 -20.45 -7.04 4.97
CA LYS A 57 -20.90 -5.64 4.86
C LYS A 57 -19.95 -4.73 4.08
N VAL A 58 -18.72 -5.17 3.82
CA VAL A 58 -17.79 -4.43 2.95
C VAL A 58 -17.95 -4.74 1.47
N GLU A 59 -18.79 -5.69 1.09
CA GLU A 59 -18.98 -6.05 -0.32
C GLU A 59 -19.50 -4.90 -1.19
N GLY A 60 -19.15 -4.91 -2.48
CA GLY A 60 -19.62 -3.97 -3.49
C GLY A 60 -18.63 -2.85 -3.82
N ARG A 61 -19.12 -1.82 -4.48
CA ARG A 61 -18.33 -0.71 -5.05
C ARG A 61 -17.73 0.19 -3.96
N TRP A 62 -16.48 0.59 -4.14
CA TRP A 62 -15.78 1.58 -3.33
C TRP A 62 -15.07 2.60 -4.20
N LEU A 63 -14.99 3.83 -3.71
CA LEU A 63 -14.27 4.94 -4.33
C LEU A 63 -13.07 5.27 -3.48
N THR A 64 -11.89 5.36 -4.08
CA THR A 64 -10.70 5.84 -3.40
C THR A 64 -10.76 7.37 -3.29
N ILE A 65 -10.83 7.87 -2.06
CA ILE A 65 -10.94 9.31 -1.75
C ILE A 65 -9.57 9.91 -1.43
N GLN A 66 -8.76 9.23 -0.62
CA GLN A 66 -7.40 9.64 -0.27
C GLN A 66 -6.47 8.42 -0.17
N LEU A 67 -5.19 8.63 -0.47
CA LEU A 67 -4.11 7.65 -0.32
C LEU A 67 -2.94 8.26 0.44
N ALA A 68 -2.26 7.42 1.22
CA ALA A 68 -1.01 7.77 1.88
C ALA A 68 -0.10 6.54 1.92
N THR A 69 1.21 6.75 1.88
CA THR A 69 2.21 5.70 1.73
C THR A 69 3.47 6.01 2.54
N SER A 70 4.20 4.97 2.95
CA SER A 70 5.54 5.10 3.56
C SER A 70 6.63 5.38 2.52
N HIS A 71 6.36 5.17 1.23
CA HIS A 71 7.30 5.36 0.13
C HIS A 71 6.79 6.40 -0.86
N THR A 72 7.56 7.48 -1.03
CA THR A 72 7.15 8.70 -1.76
C THR A 72 6.95 8.52 -3.26
N HIS A 73 7.47 7.44 -3.84
CA HIS A 73 7.35 7.13 -5.27
C HIS A 73 6.29 6.06 -5.55
N LEU A 74 5.76 5.41 -4.51
CA LEU A 74 4.63 4.52 -4.67
C LEU A 74 3.43 5.37 -5.05
N VAL A 75 2.84 5.14 -6.22
CA VAL A 75 1.77 5.86 -6.94
C VAL A 75 2.18 6.97 -7.93
N SER A 76 3.44 7.03 -8.37
CA SER A 76 3.76 7.82 -9.58
C SER A 76 2.92 7.32 -10.77
N PRO A 77 2.63 8.16 -11.80
CA PRO A 77 1.82 7.74 -12.93
C PRO A 77 2.31 6.46 -13.64
N GLU A 78 3.62 6.20 -13.54
CA GLU A 78 4.35 5.07 -14.11
C GLU A 78 4.49 3.88 -13.15
N ASP A 79 4.08 4.04 -11.89
CA ASP A 79 4.21 2.97 -10.89
C ASP A 79 3.22 1.83 -11.18
N PRO A 80 3.69 0.58 -11.34
CA PRO A 80 2.82 -0.60 -11.49
C PRO A 80 1.82 -0.78 -10.34
N LEU A 81 2.11 -0.26 -9.14
CA LEU A 81 1.20 -0.30 -7.98
C LEU A 81 0.17 0.84 -7.96
N ARG A 82 0.11 1.67 -9.00
CA ARG A 82 -0.96 2.67 -9.19
C ARG A 82 -2.28 1.97 -9.50
N LEU A 83 -2.95 1.52 -8.45
CA LEU A 83 -4.18 0.75 -8.50
C LEU A 83 -5.32 1.55 -7.84
N ALA A 84 -6.45 1.65 -8.53
CA ALA A 84 -7.69 2.16 -7.96
C ALA A 84 -8.56 0.99 -7.52
N LEU A 85 -8.94 0.94 -6.24
CA LEU A 85 -9.89 -0.06 -5.76
C LEU A 85 -11.24 0.18 -6.41
N HIS A 86 -11.77 -0.85 -7.07
CA HIS A 86 -13.09 -0.80 -7.63
C HIS A 86 -14.15 -1.37 -6.69
N SER A 87 -13.98 -2.63 -6.30
CA SER A 87 -14.95 -3.33 -5.47
C SER A 87 -14.28 -4.39 -4.61
N ILE A 88 -14.95 -4.73 -3.51
CA ILE A 88 -14.58 -5.85 -2.65
C ILE A 88 -15.71 -6.87 -2.74
N TRP A 89 -15.38 -8.15 -2.83
CA TRP A 89 -16.35 -9.25 -2.82
C TRP A 89 -15.90 -10.31 -1.82
N THR A 90 -16.84 -10.99 -1.17
CA THR A 90 -16.52 -12.18 -0.37
C THR A 90 -16.65 -13.42 -1.22
N ARG A 91 -15.77 -14.40 -0.98
CA ARG A 91 -15.87 -15.74 -1.54
C ARG A 91 -15.53 -16.74 -0.45
N ASP A 92 -16.55 -17.42 0.06
CA ASP A 92 -16.47 -18.22 1.29
C ASP A 92 -15.97 -17.39 2.48
N ARG A 93 -14.68 -17.50 2.83
CA ARG A 93 -14.04 -16.70 3.89
C ARG A 93 -12.99 -15.72 3.34
N ASP A 94 -12.70 -15.80 2.05
CA ASP A 94 -11.74 -14.95 1.36
C ASP A 94 -12.38 -13.63 0.93
N LEU A 95 -11.54 -12.64 0.69
CA LEU A 95 -11.93 -11.40 0.05
C LEU A 95 -11.25 -11.27 -1.30
N GLU A 96 -12.01 -10.84 -2.29
CA GLU A 96 -11.53 -10.51 -3.63
C GLU A 96 -11.61 -9.00 -3.84
N PHE A 97 -10.45 -8.39 -4.03
CA PHE A 97 -10.29 -6.98 -4.36
C PHE A 97 -10.21 -6.86 -5.87
N VAL A 98 -11.22 -6.25 -6.48
CA VAL A 98 -11.19 -5.88 -7.90
C VAL A 98 -10.54 -4.51 -7.98
N LEU A 99 -9.34 -4.47 -8.54
CA LEU A 99 -8.54 -3.27 -8.71
C LEU A 99 -8.41 -2.99 -10.21
N PHE A 100 -8.17 -1.75 -10.56
CA PHE A 100 -7.90 -1.38 -11.93
C PHE A 100 -6.61 -0.58 -11.99
N TRP A 101 -5.76 -0.94 -12.93
CA TRP A 101 -4.56 -0.18 -13.24
C TRP A 101 -4.94 1.04 -14.07
N THR A 102 -4.33 2.18 -13.77
CA THR A 102 -4.41 3.40 -14.58
C THR A 102 -3.02 3.78 -15.07
N GLY A 103 -2.43 2.94 -15.91
CA GLY A 103 -1.27 3.33 -16.72
C GLY A 103 -1.66 3.40 -18.19
N GLU A 104 -1.07 4.37 -18.89
CA GLU A 104 -1.19 4.60 -20.35
C GLU A 104 -2.58 4.43 -20.98
N GLY A 105 -3.65 4.81 -20.27
CA GLY A 105 -5.00 4.88 -20.83
C GLY A 105 -5.73 3.53 -21.02
N VAL A 106 -5.25 2.43 -20.42
CA VAL A 106 -5.92 1.12 -20.49
C VAL A 106 -6.49 0.71 -19.13
N CYS A 107 -7.82 0.66 -19.04
CA CYS A 107 -8.57 0.11 -17.92
C CYS A 107 -8.43 -1.42 -17.84
N LYS A 108 -7.32 -1.93 -17.29
CA LYS A 108 -7.17 -3.38 -17.05
C LYS A 108 -7.50 -3.69 -15.59
N GLY A 109 -8.55 -4.47 -15.38
CA GLY A 109 -8.92 -5.01 -14.07
C GLY A 109 -7.97 -6.13 -13.66
N VAL A 110 -7.51 -6.10 -12.41
CA VAL A 110 -6.78 -7.18 -11.74
C VAL A 110 -7.57 -7.56 -10.49
N ASN A 111 -7.75 -8.86 -10.29
CA ASN A 111 -8.36 -9.39 -9.08
C ASN A 111 -7.27 -9.85 -8.14
N ILE A 112 -7.35 -9.40 -6.90
CA ILE A 112 -6.45 -9.79 -5.83
C ILE A 112 -7.26 -10.52 -4.76
N THR A 113 -6.97 -11.81 -4.57
CA THR A 113 -7.59 -12.61 -3.51
C THR A 113 -6.73 -12.56 -2.26
N VAL A 114 -7.37 -12.32 -1.12
CA VAL A 114 -6.75 -12.41 0.21
C VAL A 114 -7.53 -13.36 1.11
N HIS A 115 -6.78 -14.04 1.96
CA HIS A 115 -7.25 -15.07 2.86
C HIS A 115 -7.24 -14.57 4.30
N PRO A 116 -8.20 -14.99 5.14
CA PRO A 116 -8.22 -14.61 6.55
C PRO A 116 -7.00 -15.20 7.29
N THR A 117 -6.38 -14.41 8.16
CA THR A 117 -5.24 -14.88 8.98
C THR A 117 -5.66 -15.57 10.28
N GLY A 118 -6.98 -15.59 10.57
CA GLY A 118 -7.54 -16.02 11.84
C GLY A 118 -7.71 -14.88 12.86
N LEU A 119 -7.06 -13.74 12.64
CA LEU A 119 -7.30 -12.51 13.40
C LEU A 119 -8.45 -11.73 12.74
N GLN A 120 -9.40 -11.25 13.55
CA GLN A 120 -10.56 -10.50 13.04
C GLN A 120 -10.08 -9.30 12.22
N GLY A 121 -10.67 -9.11 11.02
CA GLY A 121 -10.38 -7.98 10.13
C GLY A 121 -8.95 -7.92 9.58
N GLN A 122 -8.17 -8.99 9.71
CA GLN A 122 -6.86 -9.15 9.08
C GLN A 122 -6.89 -10.24 8.01
N TYR A 123 -6.33 -9.89 6.86
CA TYR A 123 -6.21 -10.79 5.71
C TYR A 123 -4.79 -10.77 5.17
N GLN A 124 -4.40 -11.80 4.43
CA GLN A 124 -3.11 -11.92 3.78
C GLN A 124 -3.26 -12.46 2.37
N GLY A 125 -2.32 -12.12 1.50
CA GLY A 125 -2.14 -12.84 0.25
C GLY A 125 -0.79 -12.50 -0.36
N SER A 126 -0.65 -12.76 -1.65
CA SER A 126 0.58 -12.56 -2.39
C SER A 126 0.33 -11.84 -3.70
N PHE A 127 1.38 -11.25 -4.26
CA PHE A 127 1.36 -10.65 -5.60
C PHE A 127 2.42 -11.30 -6.50
N GLU A 128 2.32 -11.03 -7.80
CA GLU A 128 3.28 -11.55 -8.79
C GLU A 128 4.71 -11.07 -8.45
N GLY A 129 5.64 -12.02 -8.27
CA GLY A 129 7.00 -11.73 -7.80
C GLY A 129 7.34 -12.40 -6.47
N GLY A 130 6.33 -12.91 -5.74
CA GLY A 130 6.54 -13.71 -4.52
C GLY A 130 6.52 -12.90 -3.22
N GLY A 131 6.30 -11.58 -3.29
CA GLY A 131 6.08 -10.76 -2.11
C GLY A 131 4.72 -11.02 -1.45
N SER A 132 4.62 -10.60 -0.19
CA SER A 132 3.45 -10.78 0.66
C SER A 132 2.70 -9.46 0.84
N MET A 133 1.39 -9.53 0.99
CA MET A 133 0.56 -8.41 1.40
C MET A 133 -0.30 -8.79 2.60
N PHE A 134 -0.46 -7.85 3.52
CA PHE A 134 -1.35 -7.95 4.65
C PHE A 134 -2.32 -6.77 4.64
N ILE A 135 -3.59 -7.06 4.89
CA ILE A 135 -4.66 -6.08 4.88
C ILE A 135 -5.28 -6.02 6.26
N ARG A 136 -5.47 -4.81 6.79
CA ARG A 136 -6.23 -4.54 8.01
C ARG A 136 -7.34 -3.53 7.75
N PHE A 137 -8.56 -3.91 8.14
CA PHE A 137 -9.72 -3.02 8.13
C PHE A 137 -9.70 -2.13 9.37
N VAL A 138 -9.01 -1.00 9.28
CA VAL A 138 -8.70 -0.13 10.43
C VAL A 138 -9.96 0.47 11.05
N SER A 139 -10.87 0.97 10.22
CA SER A 139 -12.17 1.45 10.69
C SER A 139 -13.18 1.55 9.56
N THR A 140 -14.44 1.23 9.86
CA THR A 140 -15.52 1.34 8.89
C THR A 140 -16.88 1.51 9.57
N ASP A 141 -17.77 2.28 8.96
CA ASP A 141 -19.22 2.25 9.19
C ASP A 141 -19.96 1.58 8.02
N TYR A 142 -19.22 0.91 7.14
CA TYR A 142 -19.64 0.26 5.90
C TYR A 142 -20.09 1.21 4.78
N ARG A 143 -20.13 2.53 5.03
CA ARG A 143 -20.27 3.59 4.03
C ARG A 143 -18.95 4.30 3.74
N SER A 144 -18.08 4.36 4.73
CA SER A 144 -16.71 4.85 4.69
C SER A 144 -15.80 3.81 5.33
N LEU A 145 -14.61 3.64 4.77
CA LEU A 145 -13.65 2.61 5.16
C LEU A 145 -12.24 3.20 5.13
N ILE A 146 -11.49 3.01 6.21
CA ILE A 146 -10.04 3.21 6.26
C ILE A 146 -9.40 1.83 6.20
N LEU A 147 -8.65 1.58 5.14
CA LEU A 147 -7.96 0.32 4.86
C LEU A 147 -6.46 0.53 4.99
N TYR A 148 -5.77 -0.32 5.76
CA TYR A 148 -4.32 -0.36 5.81
C TYR A 148 -3.82 -1.58 5.05
N VAL A 149 -2.82 -1.38 4.20
CA VAL A 149 -2.18 -2.42 3.42
C VAL A 149 -0.69 -2.38 3.67
N TRP A 150 -0.10 -3.53 3.93
CA TRP A 150 1.30 -3.71 4.24
C TRP A 150 1.90 -4.70 3.25
N PHE A 151 2.82 -4.22 2.42
CA PHE A 151 3.53 -5.01 1.41
C PHE A 151 4.93 -5.31 1.92
N GLU A 152 5.36 -6.56 1.73
CA GLU A 152 6.71 -7.02 2.02
C GLU A 152 7.26 -7.71 0.78
N ASP A 153 8.35 -7.17 0.23
CA ASP A 153 9.04 -7.72 -0.94
C ASP A 153 10.55 -7.63 -0.76
N ALA A 154 11.26 -8.75 -0.94
CA ALA A 154 12.73 -8.79 -0.86
C ALA A 154 13.35 -8.08 0.37
N GLY A 155 12.64 -8.03 1.50
CA GLY A 155 13.07 -7.35 2.73
C GLY A 155 12.72 -5.86 2.82
N GLU A 156 12.15 -5.28 1.75
CA GLU A 156 11.60 -3.93 1.72
C GLU A 156 10.13 -3.94 2.12
N VAL A 157 9.75 -2.95 2.92
CA VAL A 157 8.42 -2.84 3.51
C VAL A 157 7.74 -1.55 3.09
N THR A 158 6.55 -1.69 2.50
CA THR A 158 5.71 -0.56 2.12
C THR A 158 4.38 -0.61 2.83
N SER A 159 4.00 0.51 3.44
CA SER A 159 2.70 0.68 4.08
C SER A 159 1.85 1.65 3.27
N LEU A 160 0.58 1.31 3.05
CA LEU A 160 -0.40 2.13 2.36
C LEU A 160 -1.66 2.28 3.23
N LEU A 161 -2.19 3.49 3.28
CA LEU A 161 -3.45 3.80 3.95
C LEU A 161 -4.42 4.43 2.95
N ALA A 162 -5.55 3.77 2.72
CA ALA A 162 -6.59 4.23 1.83
C ALA A 162 -7.83 4.68 2.61
N LEU A 163 -8.32 5.88 2.31
CA LEU A 163 -9.68 6.30 2.66
C LEU A 163 -10.60 6.01 1.49
N LEU A 164 -11.60 5.17 1.75
CA LEU A 164 -12.57 4.71 0.77
C LEU A 164 -13.98 5.16 1.18
N ALA A 165 -14.83 5.45 0.19
CA ALA A 165 -16.23 5.76 0.42
C ALA A 165 -17.14 5.15 -0.66
N ARG A 166 -18.41 4.93 -0.33
CA ARG A 166 -19.42 4.48 -1.31
C ARG A 166 -19.87 5.60 -2.27
N ARG A 167 -19.59 6.87 -1.93
CA ARG A 167 -19.97 8.06 -2.68
C ARG A 167 -18.87 9.12 -2.59
N VAL A 168 -18.78 9.99 -3.60
CA VAL A 168 -17.75 11.04 -3.71
C VAL A 168 -17.79 12.05 -2.54
N PHE A 169 -18.97 12.23 -1.92
CA PHE A 169 -19.09 13.01 -0.68
C PHE A 169 -18.63 12.19 0.53
N GLY A 170 -17.39 12.41 0.96
CA GLY A 170 -16.86 11.89 2.21
C GLY A 170 -17.31 12.72 3.41
N ASP A 171 -17.76 12.05 4.48
CA ASP A 171 -18.05 12.71 5.75
C ASP A 171 -16.73 13.26 6.36
N PRO A 172 -16.64 14.58 6.68
CA PRO A 172 -15.44 15.21 7.22
C PRO A 172 -14.85 14.51 8.45
N LYS A 173 -15.67 13.83 9.25
CA LYS A 173 -15.22 13.02 10.39
C LYS A 173 -14.23 11.94 9.96
N TRP A 174 -14.48 11.29 8.82
CA TRP A 174 -13.61 10.25 8.28
C TRP A 174 -12.29 10.79 7.76
N LEU A 175 -12.30 12.00 7.17
CA LEU A 175 -11.07 12.69 6.79
C LEU A 175 -10.22 13.03 8.02
N GLY A 176 -10.83 13.55 9.09
CA GLY A 176 -10.12 13.81 10.34
C GLY A 176 -9.52 12.55 10.97
N LYS A 177 -10.26 11.43 10.94
CA LYS A 177 -9.77 10.13 11.42
C LYS A 177 -8.61 9.60 10.56
N TYR A 178 -8.71 9.74 9.24
CA TYR A 178 -7.68 9.37 8.29
C TYR A 178 -6.38 10.17 8.51
N GLN A 179 -6.47 11.50 8.65
CA GLN A 179 -5.31 12.36 8.93
C GLN A 179 -4.63 12.03 10.26
N LYS A 180 -5.41 11.60 11.28
CA LYS A 180 -4.86 11.11 12.54
C LYS A 180 -3.98 9.88 12.31
N TYR A 181 -4.47 8.90 11.53
CA TYR A 181 -3.70 7.70 11.21
C TYR A 181 -2.46 7.98 10.36
N ILE A 182 -2.52 8.91 9.39
CA ILE A 182 -1.33 9.33 8.64
C ILE A 182 -0.21 9.77 9.60
N ARG A 183 -0.53 10.65 10.55
CA ARG A 183 0.47 11.14 11.53
C ARG A 183 0.96 10.03 12.44
N GLU A 184 0.04 9.19 12.93
CA GLU A 184 0.38 8.07 13.82
C GLU A 184 1.25 7.01 13.15
N PHE A 185 1.04 6.76 11.85
CA PHE A 185 1.79 5.77 11.06
C PHE A 185 2.97 6.38 10.29
N GLN A 186 3.18 7.69 10.42
CA GLN A 186 4.25 8.44 9.73
C GLN A 186 4.21 8.26 8.21
N LEU A 187 3.01 8.24 7.64
CA LEU A 187 2.79 8.14 6.20
C LEU A 187 2.79 9.52 5.54
N GLN A 188 2.99 9.55 4.24
CA GLN A 188 2.92 10.75 3.42
C GLN A 188 1.74 10.65 2.47
N GLU A 189 1.05 11.77 2.22
CA GLU A 189 -0.06 11.80 1.27
C GLU A 189 0.42 11.42 -0.14
N ALA A 190 -0.43 10.68 -0.84
CA ALA A 190 -0.17 10.15 -2.16
C ALA A 190 -1.35 10.50 -3.09
N PRO A 191 -1.10 10.75 -4.39
CA PRO A 191 -2.16 10.91 -5.37
C PRO A 191 -3.21 9.79 -5.31
N ALA A 192 -4.46 10.16 -5.04
CA ALA A 192 -5.60 9.26 -5.12
C ALA A 192 -6.24 9.31 -6.51
N PHE A 193 -6.63 8.14 -7.02
CA PHE A 193 -7.28 8.01 -8.32
C PHE A 193 -8.59 7.24 -8.16
N ASN A 194 -9.64 7.72 -8.81
CA ASN A 194 -10.94 7.09 -8.83
C ASN A 194 -11.40 6.91 -10.29
N LEU A 195 -12.07 5.80 -10.55
CA LEU A 195 -12.45 5.34 -11.88
C LEU A 195 -13.92 5.55 -12.22
N ASP A 196 -14.58 6.51 -11.55
CA ASP A 196 -16.01 6.77 -11.68
C ASP A 196 -16.51 7.04 -13.12
N ALA A 197 -15.64 7.18 -14.11
CA ALA A 197 -16.03 7.51 -15.49
C ALA A 197 -15.51 6.59 -16.61
N GLN A 198 -14.58 5.65 -16.40
CA GLN A 198 -13.80 5.12 -17.53
C GLN A 198 -13.59 3.60 -17.62
N CYS A 199 -13.86 2.83 -16.56
CA CYS A 199 -13.56 1.38 -16.56
C CYS A 199 -14.80 0.53 -16.24
N SER A 200 -15.25 -0.31 -17.17
CA SER A 200 -16.29 -1.31 -16.93
C SER A 200 -15.75 -2.52 -16.15
N PRO A 201 -16.48 -3.07 -15.16
CA PRO A 201 -16.08 -4.29 -14.46
C PRO A 201 -15.92 -5.49 -15.42
N PRO A 202 -14.99 -6.44 -15.13
CA PRO A 202 -14.89 -7.67 -15.90
C PRO A 202 -16.23 -8.42 -15.95
N THR A 203 -16.54 -8.99 -17.11
CA THR A 203 -17.84 -9.62 -17.46
C THR A 203 -18.32 -10.72 -16.50
N ALA A 204 -17.45 -11.28 -15.67
CA ALA A 204 -17.79 -12.28 -14.67
C ALA A 204 -18.76 -11.76 -13.58
N TYR A 205 -18.71 -10.47 -13.23
CA TYR A 205 -19.57 -9.88 -12.20
C TYR A 205 -20.86 -9.27 -12.74
N ALA A 206 -20.96 -9.06 -14.07
CA ALA A 206 -22.18 -8.54 -14.70
C ALA A 206 -23.34 -9.55 -14.65
N ARG A 207 -23.02 -10.85 -14.53
CA ARG A 207 -24.00 -11.94 -14.59
C ARG A 207 -24.63 -12.29 -13.24
N ALA A 208 -24.16 -11.72 -12.13
CA ALA A 208 -24.72 -11.96 -10.80
C ALA A 208 -25.94 -11.08 -10.47
N ASN A 209 -26.24 -10.08 -11.31
CA ASN A 209 -27.32 -9.11 -11.11
C ASN A 209 -28.26 -8.97 -12.33
N SER A 210 -28.41 -10.02 -13.15
CA SER A 210 -29.44 -10.08 -14.20
C SER A 210 -30.52 -11.09 -13.87
#